data_AF-A0A951Q6I3-F1
#
_entry.id   AF-A0A951Q6I3-F1
#
_cell.length_a   1.000
_cell.length_b   1.000
_cell.length_c   1.000
_cell.angle_alpha   90.00
_cell.angle_beta   90.00
_cell.angle_gamma   90.00
#
_symmetry.space_group_name_H-M   'P 1'
#
loop_
_entity.id
_entity.type
_entity.pdbx_description
1 polymer ?
#
loop_
_entity_poly.entity_id
_entity_poly.type
_entity_poly.pdbx_seq_one_letter_code
_entity_poly.pdbx_strand_id
1 'polypeptide(L)'
;SFNNSRSLHFFLAAWPVVGIWFTALGVSTMAFNLNGFNFNQSVIDSQGRVIGTWADVINRANLGMEVMHERNAHNFPLDLASGEVTPVALTAPAING
;
A
#
# COMPACT_ATOMS: atom_id res chain seq x y z
N SER A 1 -9.91 19.85 30.27
CA SER A 1 -10.64 21.05 29.82
C SER A 1 -9.63 22.15 29.49
N PHE A 2 -9.85 22.95 28.45
CA PHE A 2 -8.96 24.08 28.11
C PHE A 2 -9.31 25.30 28.98
N ASN A 3 -8.31 25.90 29.63
CA ASN A 3 -8.49 27.09 30.47
C ASN A 3 -8.06 28.40 29.77
N ASN A 4 -7.66 28.33 28.49
CA ASN A 4 -7.29 29.47 27.65
C ASN A 4 -7.98 29.33 26.28
N SER A 5 -8.77 30.33 25.90
CA SER A 5 -9.53 30.32 24.64
C SER A 5 -8.62 30.28 23.40
N ARG A 6 -7.45 30.92 23.44
CA ARG A 6 -6.52 30.93 22.30
C ARG A 6 -5.93 29.54 22.03
N SER A 7 -5.59 28.79 23.08
CA SER A 7 -5.07 27.43 22.91
C SER A 7 -6.15 26.45 22.46
N LEU A 8 -7.42 26.65 22.88
CA LEU A 8 -8.56 25.91 22.34
C LEU A 8 -8.69 26.13 20.82
N HIS A 9 -8.74 27.38 20.37
CA HIS A 9 -8.91 27.69 18.94
C HIS A 9 -7.70 27.22 18.10
N PHE A 10 -6.49 27.34 18.63
CA PHE A 10 -5.31 26.78 17.98
C PHE A 10 -5.42 25.25 17.85
N PHE A 11 -5.83 24.54 18.91
CA PHE A 11 -6.02 23.09 18.85
C PHE A 11 -7.10 22.68 17.84
N LEU A 12 -8.23 23.39 17.81
CA LEU A 12 -9.31 23.14 16.84
C LEU A 12 -8.86 23.29 15.39
N ALA A 13 -7.94 24.22 15.11
CA ALA A 13 -7.35 24.36 13.78
C ALA A 13 -6.26 23.30 13.51
N ALA A 14 -5.33 23.11 14.46
CA ALA A 14 -4.18 22.24 14.29
C ALA A 14 -4.57 20.75 14.16
N TRP A 15 -5.55 20.30 14.95
CA TRP A 15 -5.95 18.89 15.00
C TRP A 15 -6.36 18.31 13.62
N PRO A 16 -7.36 18.88 12.91
CA PRO A 16 -7.72 18.39 11.59
C PRO A 16 -6.62 18.63 10.55
N VAL A 17 -5.88 19.75 10.64
CA VAL A 17 -4.82 20.09 9.67
C VAL A 17 -3.69 19.05 9.71
N VAL A 18 -3.21 18.70 10.90
CA VAL A 18 -2.17 17.69 11.06
C VAL A 18 -2.65 16.31 10.56
N GLY A 19 -3.91 15.96 10.80
CA GLY A 19 -4.49 14.72 10.28
C GLY A 19 -4.50 14.65 8.75
N ILE A 20 -4.86 15.76 8.09
CA ILE A 20 -4.83 15.85 6.61
C ILE A 20 -3.40 15.76 6.09
N TRP A 21 -2.43 16.41 6.75
CA TRP A 21 -1.01 16.29 6.36
C TRP A 21 -0.53 14.84 6.41
N PHE A 22 -0.83 14.09 7.47
CA PHE A 22 -0.45 12.67 7.54
C PHE A 22 -1.14 11.82 6.49
N THR A 23 -2.41 12.10 6.16
CA THR A 23 -3.12 11.41 5.07
C THR A 23 -2.45 11.66 3.72
N ALA A 24 -2.12 12.92 3.43
CA ALA A 24 -1.41 13.30 2.20
C ALA A 24 -0.02 12.65 2.11
N LEU A 25 0.72 12.63 3.22
CA LEU A 25 2.02 11.95 3.30
C LEU A 25 1.87 10.43 3.11
N GLY A 26 0.86 9.80 3.70
CA GLY A 26 0.60 8.37 3.56
C GLY A 26 0.30 7.96 2.11
N VAL A 27 -0.54 8.73 1.39
CA VAL A 27 -0.78 8.49 -0.05
C VAL A 27 0.50 8.68 -0.85
N SER A 28 1.28 9.72 -0.51
CA SER A 28 2.54 10.02 -1.19
C SER A 28 3.57 8.89 -1.03
N THR A 29 3.62 8.20 0.12
CA THR A 29 4.49 7.03 0.30
C THR A 29 3.95 5.76 -0.35
N MET A 30 2.63 5.55 -0.30
CA MET A 30 1.98 4.41 -0.98
C MET A 30 2.13 4.49 -2.51
N ALA A 31 2.26 5.69 -3.07
CA ALA A 31 2.57 5.88 -4.50
C ALA A 31 3.92 5.27 -4.92
N PHE A 32 4.85 5.07 -3.97
CA PHE A 32 6.13 4.37 -4.19
C PHE A 32 6.10 2.93 -3.65
N ASN A 33 4.90 2.32 -3.62
CA ASN A 33 4.67 0.95 -3.18
C ASN A 33 5.09 0.66 -1.73
N LEU A 34 5.19 1.69 -0.88
CA LEU A 34 5.32 1.55 0.57
C LEU A 34 3.93 1.45 1.18
N ASN A 35 3.43 0.22 1.23
CA ASN A 35 2.06 -0.09 1.63
C ASN A 35 1.87 -0.14 3.15
N GLY A 36 0.61 -0.28 3.57
CA GLY A 36 0.25 -0.50 4.96
C GLY A 36 0.73 -1.83 5.53
N PHE A 37 0.46 -2.05 6.81
CA PHE A 37 0.85 -3.29 7.48
C PHE A 37 0.24 -4.53 6.81
N ASN A 38 1.05 -5.58 6.69
CA ASN A 38 0.62 -6.88 6.23
C ASN A 38 0.72 -7.88 7.39
N PHE A 39 -0.43 -8.33 7.88
CA PHE A 39 -0.55 -9.33 8.94
C PHE A 39 -1.22 -10.62 8.47
N ASN A 40 -1.07 -10.95 7.19
CA ASN A 40 -1.63 -12.17 6.64
C ASN A 40 -1.02 -13.39 7.35
N GLN A 41 -1.88 -14.26 7.89
CA GLN A 41 -1.49 -15.49 8.59
C GLN A 41 -0.52 -15.27 9.76
N SER A 42 -0.57 -14.09 10.40
CA SER A 42 0.41 -13.71 11.43
C SER A 42 0.25 -14.43 12.77
N VAL A 43 -0.85 -15.17 12.98
CA VAL A 43 -1.09 -15.95 14.20
C VAL A 43 -1.12 -17.44 13.85
N ILE A 44 -0.26 -18.21 14.50
CA ILE A 44 -0.05 -19.64 14.24
C ILE A 44 -0.16 -20.40 15.57
N ASP A 45 -0.79 -21.57 15.54
CA ASP A 45 -0.88 -22.45 16.71
C ASP A 45 0.40 -23.29 16.92
N SER A 46 0.46 -24.06 18.01
CA SER A 46 1.62 -24.92 18.30
C SER A 46 1.83 -26.06 17.30
N GLN A 47 0.88 -26.31 16.40
CA GLN A 47 0.96 -27.33 15.35
C GLN A 47 1.31 -26.71 13.97
N GLY A 48 1.55 -25.39 13.90
CA GLY A 48 1.86 -24.71 12.65
C GLY A 48 0.63 -24.34 11.82
N ARG A 49 -0.59 -24.45 12.36
CA ARG A 49 -1.82 -24.08 11.65
C ARG A 49 -2.11 -22.61 11.84
N VAL A 50 -2.54 -21.96 10.76
CA VAL A 50 -2.94 -20.55 10.78
C VAL A 50 -4.24 -20.38 11.57
N ILE A 51 -4.23 -19.48 12.53
CA ILE A 51 -5.42 -19.01 13.24
C ILE A 51 -5.90 -17.75 12.52
N GLY A 52 -7.07 -17.82 11.89
CA GLY A 52 -7.63 -16.70 11.15
C GLY A 52 -7.94 -15.49 12.04
N THR A 53 -7.57 -14.31 11.57
CA THR A 53 -7.77 -13.01 12.22
C THR A 53 -8.62 -12.07 11.35
N TRP A 54 -8.95 -10.89 11.88
CA TRP A 54 -9.57 -9.84 11.07
C TRP A 54 -8.69 -9.37 9.91
N ALA A 55 -7.36 -9.44 10.04
CA ALA A 55 -6.45 -9.12 8.93
C ALA A 55 -6.62 -10.11 7.77
N ASP A 56 -6.81 -11.39 8.06
CA ASP A 56 -7.05 -12.41 7.02
C ASP A 56 -8.40 -12.21 6.31
N VAL A 57 -9.42 -11.71 7.02
CA VAL A 57 -10.71 -11.34 6.42
C VAL A 57 -10.55 -10.14 5.49
N ILE A 58 -9.82 -9.10 5.91
CA ILE A 58 -9.51 -7.94 5.07
C ILE A 58 -8.73 -8.37 3.83
N ASN A 59 -7.74 -9.27 3.98
CA ASN A 59 -6.98 -9.79 2.85
C ASN A 59 -7.87 -10.50 1.82
N ARG A 60 -8.88 -11.27 2.25
CA ARG A 60 -9.85 -11.90 1.33
C ARG A 60 -10.67 -10.87 0.56
N ALA A 61 -11.08 -9.78 1.22
CA ALA A 61 -11.77 -8.68 0.53
C ALA A 61 -10.85 -7.99 -0.48
N ASN A 62 -9.59 -7.75 -0.12
CA ASN A 62 -8.58 -7.18 -1.02
C ASN A 62 -8.36 -8.06 -2.26
N LEU A 63 -8.22 -9.37 -2.08
CA LEU A 63 -8.11 -10.32 -3.20
C LEU A 63 -9.33 -10.24 -4.13
N GLY A 64 -10.53 -10.11 -3.57
CA GLY A 64 -11.76 -9.94 -4.36
C GLY A 64 -11.75 -8.66 -5.22
N MET A 65 -11.16 -7.57 -4.72
CA MET A 65 -10.96 -6.34 -5.50
C MET A 65 -9.88 -6.53 -6.56
N GLU A 66 -8.73 -7.08 -6.19
CA GLU A 66 -7.57 -7.29 -7.06
C GLU A 66 -7.93 -8.11 -8.31
N VAL A 67 -8.61 -9.25 -8.14
CA VAL A 67 -8.95 -10.15 -9.27
C VAL A 67 -10.03 -9.59 -10.19
N MET A 68 -10.80 -8.60 -9.74
CA MET A 68 -11.90 -8.00 -10.52
C MET A 68 -11.56 -6.63 -11.09
N HIS A 69 -10.60 -5.92 -10.49
CA HIS A 69 -10.14 -4.61 -10.95
C HIS A 69 -9.49 -4.75 -12.33
N GLU A 70 -9.79 -3.81 -13.24
CA GLU A 70 -9.23 -3.80 -14.60
C GLU A 70 -9.32 -5.17 -15.32
N ARG A 71 -10.48 -5.82 -15.23
CA ARG A 71 -10.78 -7.20 -15.70
C ARG A 71 -10.27 -7.64 -17.09
N ASN A 72 -9.97 -6.70 -17.99
CA ASN A 72 -9.51 -6.96 -19.36
C ASN A 72 -8.14 -6.31 -19.67
N ALA A 73 -7.45 -5.72 -18.69
CA ALA A 73 -6.18 -5.01 -18.90
C ALA A 73 -4.94 -5.86 -18.60
N HIS A 74 -5.12 -6.97 -17.86
CA HIS A 74 -4.02 -7.82 -17.41
C HIS A 74 -3.84 -9.04 -18.31
N ASN A 75 -2.69 -9.14 -18.98
CA ASN A 75 -2.28 -10.29 -19.79
C ASN A 75 -1.24 -11.17 -19.09
N PHE A 76 -0.66 -10.68 -18.00
CA PHE A 76 0.34 -11.36 -17.18
C PHE A 76 -0.22 -11.58 -15.76
N PRO A 77 0.23 -12.64 -15.06
CA PRO A 77 -0.34 -13.03 -13.77
C PRO A 77 0.06 -12.13 -12.59
N LEU A 78 1.05 -11.25 -12.77
CA LEU A 78 1.49 -10.30 -11.75
C LEU A 78 1.20 -8.89 -12.23
N ASP A 79 0.43 -8.15 -11.44
CA ASP A 79 0.27 -6.71 -11.64
C ASP A 79 1.51 -5.99 -11.09
N LEU A 80 2.47 -5.77 -11.99
CA LEU A 80 3.66 -4.98 -11.73
C LEU A 80 3.58 -3.76 -12.63
N ALA A 81 3.32 -2.60 -12.05
CA ALA A 81 3.63 -1.33 -12.69
C ALA A 81 5.15 -1.11 -12.63
N SER A 82 5.93 -1.86 -13.42
CA SER A 82 7.22 -1.33 -13.87
C SER A 82 6.91 -0.16 -14.81
N GLY A 83 7.77 0.86 -14.86
CA GLY A 83 7.73 1.82 -15.96
C GLY A 83 7.75 1.13 -17.33
N GLU A 84 7.70 1.92 -18.42
CA GLU A 84 7.70 1.43 -19.80
C GLU A 84 8.50 0.14 -19.98
N VAL A 85 7.92 -0.85 -20.67
CA VAL A 85 8.59 -2.09 -21.05
C VAL A 85 9.89 -1.71 -21.73
N THR A 86 11.01 -1.79 -21.01
CA THR A 86 12.31 -1.57 -21.60
C THR A 86 12.57 -2.77 -22.51
N PRO A 87 12.80 -2.57 -23.82
CA PRO A 87 13.10 -3.68 -24.69
C PRO A 87 14.37 -4.35 -24.15
N VAL A 88 14.24 -5.62 -23.74
CA VAL A 88 15.39 -6.45 -23.38
C VAL A 88 16.30 -6.48 -24.60
N ALA A 89 17.53 -5.98 -24.45
CA ALA A 89 18.53 -6.03 -25.50
C ALA A 89 18.88 -7.51 -25.77
N LEU A 90 18.23 -8.10 -26.78
CA LEU A 90 18.49 -9.47 -27.23
C LEU A 90 19.84 -9.61 -27.98
N THR A 91 20.53 -8.49 -28.21
CA THR A 91 21.80 -8.45 -28.93
C THR A 91 22.84 -7.74 -28.09
N ALA A 92 23.95 -8.43 -27.77
CA ALA A 92 25.07 -7.83 -27.07
C ALA A 92 25.71 -6.72 -27.95
N PRO A 93 26.17 -5.60 -27.36
CA PRO A 93 26.87 -4.55 -28.11
C PRO A 93 28.10 -5.12 -28.80
N ALA A 94 28.26 -4.87 -30.10
CA ALA A 94 29.50 -5.18 -30.81
C ALA A 94 30.60 -4.25 -30.29
N ILE A 95 31.63 -4.83 -29.68
CA ILE A 95 32.86 -4.13 -29.33
C ILE A 95 33.67 -3.99 -30.64
N ASN A 96 33.62 -2.81 -31.25
CA ASN A 96 34.55 -2.47 -32.34
C ASN A 96 35.86 -1.99 -31.68
N GLY A 97 36.90 -2.82 -31.79
CA GLY A 97 38.28 -2.44 -31.45
C GLY A 97 38.92 -1.57 -32.51
#